data_AF-A0A6P5J4D2-F1
#
_entry.id   AF-A0A6P5J4D2-F1
#
_cell.length_a   1.000
_cell.length_b   1.000
_cell.length_c   1.000
_cell.angle_alpha   90.00
_cell.angle_beta   90.00
_cell.angle_gamma   90.00
#
_symmetry.space_group_name_H-M   'P 1'
#
loop_
_entity.id
_entity.type
_entity.pdbx_description
1 polymer ?
#
loop_
_entity_poly.entity_id
_entity_poly.type
_entity_poly.pdbx_seq_one_letter_code
_entity_poly.pdbx_strand_id
1 'polypeptide(L)'
;MLLKELEHFEKSDMPKGRPNTMNNHGILLYELGLDEPLVTPLREQYLQPLTALLYPDCGGGQLDSHRAFVVKYTMDEDRDLSYHYDNAEVTLNISLNKNFSEGSLYFGDFREVSSSEVQYLEVPHVLGRGVLHRGGQLHGALSLESGERWNLIIWMRASSVRNQLCPMCGKPPELVEDEGYGDGFTREEGEPSTMNICTLT
;
A
#
# COMPACT_ATOMS: atom_id res chain seq x y z
N MET A 1 14.27 -15.66 1.48
CA MET A 1 14.06 -16.00 0.05
C MET A 1 13.62 -14.75 -0.69
N LEU A 2 12.47 -14.14 -0.36
CA LEU A 2 12.01 -12.88 -0.96
C LEU A 2 13.00 -11.71 -0.80
N LEU A 3 13.48 -11.41 0.41
CA LEU A 3 14.43 -10.30 0.63
C LEU A 3 15.68 -10.41 -0.24
N LYS A 4 16.22 -11.63 -0.39
CA LYS A 4 17.38 -11.87 -1.26
C LYS A 4 17.04 -11.54 -2.72
N GLU A 5 15.87 -11.95 -3.21
CA GLU A 5 15.45 -11.63 -4.59
C GLU A 5 15.37 -10.12 -4.82
N LEU A 6 14.79 -9.39 -3.86
CA LEU A 6 14.69 -7.93 -3.89
C LEU A 6 16.08 -7.27 -3.92
N GLU A 7 17.03 -7.76 -3.11
CA GLU A 7 18.42 -7.29 -3.12
C GLU A 7 19.13 -7.55 -4.47
N HIS A 8 18.81 -8.66 -5.16
CA HIS A 8 19.38 -8.94 -6.48
C HIS A 8 18.76 -8.03 -7.54
N PHE A 9 17.45 -7.79 -7.48
CA PHE A 9 16.76 -6.91 -8.41
C PHE A 9 17.24 -5.46 -8.29
N GLU A 10 17.41 -4.94 -7.07
CA GLU A 10 17.99 -3.62 -6.82
C GLU A 10 19.35 -3.45 -7.52
N LYS A 11 20.21 -4.49 -7.47
CA LYS A 11 21.56 -4.47 -8.05
C LYS A 11 21.60 -4.71 -9.56
N SER A 12 20.47 -5.07 -10.17
CA SER A 12 20.39 -5.34 -11.60
C SER A 12 20.15 -4.06 -12.41
N ASP A 13 20.43 -4.11 -13.71
CA ASP A 13 20.14 -3.00 -14.64
C ASP A 13 18.68 -3.00 -15.14
N MET A 14 17.81 -3.81 -14.53
CA MET A 14 16.39 -3.86 -14.91
C MET A 14 15.70 -2.52 -14.63
N PRO A 15 14.72 -2.11 -15.45
CA PRO A 15 13.87 -0.96 -15.16
C PRO A 15 13.21 -1.09 -13.80
N LYS A 16 13.16 0.02 -13.05
CA LYS A 16 12.53 0.09 -11.72
C LYS A 16 11.59 1.27 -11.69
N GLY A 17 10.32 1.01 -11.47
CA GLY A 17 9.31 2.02 -11.29
C GLY A 17 9.32 2.57 -9.87
N ARG A 18 8.73 3.75 -9.69
CA ARG A 18 8.59 4.35 -8.36
C ARG A 18 7.49 3.62 -7.58
N PRO A 19 7.72 3.21 -6.31
CA PRO A 19 6.73 2.46 -5.54
C PRO A 19 5.43 3.25 -5.33
N ASN A 20 5.55 4.52 -4.94
CA ASN A 20 4.44 5.46 -4.76
C ASN A 20 4.95 6.92 -4.87
N THR A 21 4.06 7.91 -4.66
CA THR A 21 4.38 9.34 -4.79
C THR A 21 5.24 9.92 -3.66
N MET A 22 5.36 9.22 -2.53
CA MET A 22 6.04 9.68 -1.32
C MET A 22 7.39 8.99 -1.06
N ASN A 23 7.61 7.79 -1.61
CA ASN A 23 8.86 7.05 -1.51
C ASN A 23 9.67 7.18 -2.80
N ASN A 24 10.96 7.45 -2.65
CA ASN A 24 11.88 7.58 -3.78
C ASN A 24 12.50 6.22 -4.16
N HIS A 25 12.62 5.32 -3.19
CA HIS A 25 13.27 4.02 -3.36
C HIS A 25 12.33 2.88 -2.99
N GLY A 26 12.29 1.87 -3.87
CA GLY A 26 11.46 0.70 -3.68
C GLY A 26 11.30 -0.12 -4.96
N ILE A 27 10.57 -1.23 -4.83
CA ILE A 27 10.37 -2.19 -5.92
C ILE A 27 8.88 -2.48 -6.08
N LEU A 28 8.37 -2.45 -7.30
CA LEU A 28 7.02 -2.90 -7.61
C LEU A 28 7.01 -4.42 -7.86
N LEU A 29 6.11 -5.14 -7.19
CA LEU A 29 6.11 -6.61 -7.23
C LEU A 29 5.74 -7.15 -8.62
N TYR A 30 4.91 -6.44 -9.37
CA TYR A 30 4.58 -6.82 -10.75
C TYR A 30 5.79 -6.74 -11.69
N GLU A 31 6.78 -5.87 -11.43
CA GLU A 31 8.00 -5.77 -12.25
C GLU A 31 8.88 -7.02 -12.10
N LEU A 32 8.72 -7.73 -10.97
CA LEU A 32 9.32 -9.03 -10.70
C LEU A 32 8.42 -10.20 -11.16
N GLY A 33 7.24 -9.92 -11.73
CA GLY A 33 6.25 -10.93 -12.08
C GLY A 33 5.65 -11.63 -10.86
N LEU A 34 5.62 -10.98 -9.69
CA LEU A 34 5.19 -11.60 -8.43
C LEU A 34 3.71 -11.39 -8.10
N ASP A 35 2.96 -10.56 -8.84
CA ASP A 35 1.54 -10.34 -8.57
C ASP A 35 0.74 -11.65 -8.68
N GLU A 36 0.67 -12.24 -9.87
CA GLU A 36 -0.09 -13.48 -10.09
C GLU A 36 0.35 -14.70 -9.26
N PRO A 37 1.66 -15.01 -9.12
CA PRO A 37 2.06 -16.20 -8.38
C PRO A 37 2.09 -16.03 -6.85
N LEU A 38 2.12 -14.78 -6.33
CA LEU A 38 2.29 -14.53 -4.90
C LEU A 38 1.23 -13.59 -4.33
N VAL A 39 1.03 -12.40 -4.90
CA VAL A 39 0.16 -11.37 -4.31
C VAL A 39 -1.32 -11.70 -4.52
N THR A 40 -1.73 -12.11 -5.72
CA THR A 40 -3.12 -12.49 -6.03
C THR A 40 -3.61 -13.62 -5.10
N PRO A 41 -2.89 -14.76 -4.94
CA PRO A 41 -3.33 -15.83 -4.05
C PRO A 41 -3.30 -15.42 -2.58
N LEU A 42 -2.29 -14.63 -2.16
CA LEU A 42 -2.23 -14.10 -0.80
C LEU A 42 -3.47 -13.26 -0.48
N ARG A 43 -3.86 -12.36 -1.38
CA ARG A 43 -5.05 -11.52 -1.24
C ARG A 43 -6.32 -12.36 -1.20
N GLU A 44 -6.56 -13.19 -2.22
CA GLU A 44 -7.86 -13.86 -2.41
C GLU A 44 -8.08 -15.00 -1.42
N GLN A 45 -7.04 -15.78 -1.10
CA GLN A 45 -7.21 -17.01 -0.32
C GLN A 45 -6.96 -16.80 1.18
N TYR A 46 -6.09 -15.84 1.54
CA TYR A 46 -5.64 -15.69 2.94
C TYR A 46 -6.09 -14.37 3.56
N LEU A 47 -5.97 -13.25 2.84
CA LEU A 47 -6.32 -11.94 3.39
C LEU A 47 -7.82 -11.67 3.32
N GLN A 48 -8.49 -12.02 2.22
CA GLN A 48 -9.90 -11.72 2.01
C GLN A 48 -10.83 -12.22 3.14
N PRO A 49 -10.69 -13.45 3.68
CA PRO A 49 -11.49 -13.89 4.81
C PRO A 49 -11.26 -13.05 6.08
N LEU A 50 -10.03 -12.60 6.32
CA LEU A 50 -9.68 -11.77 7.47
C LEU A 50 -10.22 -10.34 7.30
N THR A 51 -10.02 -9.75 6.12
CA THR A 51 -10.47 -8.38 5.83
C THR A 51 -11.98 -8.29 5.76
N ALA A 52 -12.68 -9.32 5.28
CA ALA A 52 -14.14 -9.40 5.33
C ALA A 52 -14.69 -9.33 6.76
N LEU A 53 -13.99 -9.96 7.72
CA LEU A 53 -14.38 -9.99 9.12
C LEU A 53 -13.99 -8.69 9.86
N LEU A 54 -12.77 -8.20 9.63
CA LEU A 54 -12.22 -7.05 10.36
C LEU A 54 -12.74 -5.71 9.83
N TYR A 55 -12.99 -5.61 8.53
CA TYR A 55 -13.30 -4.36 7.83
C TYR A 55 -14.50 -4.49 6.87
N PRO A 56 -15.66 -4.98 7.34
CA PRO A 56 -16.83 -5.18 6.48
C PRO A 56 -17.40 -3.88 5.90
N ASP A 57 -17.19 -2.75 6.58
CA ASP A 57 -17.73 -1.43 6.26
C ASP A 57 -16.91 -0.63 5.24
N CYS A 58 -15.67 -1.04 4.93
CA CYS A 58 -14.87 -0.43 3.87
C CYS A 58 -14.62 -1.35 2.67
N GLY A 59 -15.47 -2.38 2.47
CA GLY A 59 -15.35 -3.29 1.33
C GLY A 59 -14.32 -4.40 1.52
N GLY A 60 -13.91 -4.72 2.75
CA GLY A 60 -12.89 -5.74 3.03
C GLY A 60 -13.19 -7.14 2.49
N GLY A 61 -14.46 -7.46 2.21
CA GLY A 61 -14.84 -8.73 1.58
C GLY A 61 -14.83 -8.74 0.05
N GLN A 62 -14.56 -7.60 -0.59
CA GLN A 62 -14.65 -7.40 -2.05
C GLN A 62 -13.38 -6.74 -2.61
N LEU A 63 -12.22 -7.07 -2.04
CA LEU A 63 -10.92 -6.53 -2.45
C LEU A 63 -10.46 -7.18 -3.79
N ASP A 64 -10.92 -6.63 -4.90
CA ASP A 64 -10.81 -7.16 -6.27
C ASP A 64 -9.60 -6.66 -7.06
N SER A 65 -8.87 -5.64 -6.58
CA SER A 65 -7.57 -5.22 -7.12
C SER A 65 -6.51 -5.00 -6.02
N HIS A 66 -5.24 -4.91 -6.39
CA HIS A 66 -4.16 -4.62 -5.45
C HIS A 66 -3.00 -3.86 -6.10
N ARG A 67 -2.19 -3.17 -5.31
CA ARG A 67 -0.86 -2.71 -5.72
C ARG A 67 0.13 -3.13 -4.65
N ALA A 68 1.12 -3.95 -5.01
CA ALA A 68 2.11 -4.43 -4.09
C ALA A 68 3.50 -3.86 -4.42
N PHE A 69 4.14 -3.32 -3.40
CA PHE A 69 5.45 -2.71 -3.53
C PHE A 69 6.27 -2.88 -2.25
N VAL A 70 7.57 -2.79 -2.40
CA VAL A 70 8.51 -2.77 -1.30
C VAL A 70 9.07 -1.38 -1.15
N VAL A 71 9.10 -0.88 0.08
CA VAL A 71 9.81 0.36 0.42
C VAL A 71 11.07 0.00 1.18
N LYS A 72 12.16 0.71 0.86
CA LYS A 72 13.45 0.59 1.51
C LYS A 72 13.79 1.91 2.19
N TYR A 73 14.06 1.85 3.49
CA TYR A 73 14.60 2.96 4.26
C TYR A 73 16.08 2.69 4.58
N THR A 74 16.93 3.69 4.37
CA THR A 74 18.36 3.61 4.68
C THR A 74 18.85 4.91 5.29
N MET A 75 20.07 4.92 5.80
CA MET A 75 20.67 6.14 6.35
C MET A 75 20.98 7.19 5.27
N ASP A 76 21.10 6.83 3.99
CA ASP A 76 21.49 7.77 2.93
C ASP A 76 20.33 8.11 1.96
N GLU A 77 19.18 7.44 2.11
CA GLU A 77 17.98 7.62 1.27
C GLU A 77 16.79 8.09 2.13
N ASP A 78 15.59 7.56 1.89
CA ASP A 78 14.42 7.82 2.71
C ASP A 78 14.65 7.27 4.13
N ARG A 79 14.43 8.10 5.17
CA ARG A 79 14.59 7.70 6.59
C ARG A 79 13.28 7.57 7.35
N ASP A 80 12.24 8.28 6.90
CA ASP A 80 10.91 8.33 7.49
C ASP A 80 9.85 8.48 6.41
N LEU A 81 8.58 8.49 6.82
CA LEU A 81 7.47 8.82 5.93
C LEU A 81 6.48 9.69 6.67
N SER A 82 6.25 10.88 6.11
CA SER A 82 5.30 11.88 6.62
C SER A 82 3.88 11.30 6.80
N TYR A 83 3.11 11.93 7.67
CA TYR A 83 1.74 11.55 7.96
C TYR A 83 0.84 11.61 6.72
N HIS A 84 0.22 10.49 6.36
CA HIS A 84 -0.56 10.30 5.13
C HIS A 84 -1.63 9.22 5.31
N TYR A 85 -2.43 9.00 4.26
CA TYR A 85 -3.34 7.88 4.12
C TYR A 85 -3.06 7.18 2.79
N ASP A 86 -3.45 5.92 2.69
CA ASP A 86 -3.18 5.11 1.51
C ASP A 86 -4.28 5.23 0.46
N ASN A 87 -3.90 5.06 -0.79
CA ASN A 87 -4.84 4.85 -1.89
C ASN A 87 -5.31 3.39 -1.92
N ALA A 88 -5.94 2.95 -0.82
CA ALA A 88 -6.42 1.59 -0.58
C ALA A 88 -7.67 1.61 0.30
N GLU A 89 -8.47 0.53 0.25
CA GLU A 89 -9.50 0.29 1.27
C GLU A 89 -8.87 -0.36 2.49
N VAL A 90 -7.95 -1.31 2.27
CA VAL A 90 -7.19 -2.01 3.30
C VAL A 90 -5.73 -2.13 2.87
N THR A 91 -4.81 -1.85 3.79
CA THR A 91 -3.37 -1.98 3.58
C THR A 91 -2.79 -3.07 4.48
N LEU A 92 -1.90 -3.87 3.91
CA LEU A 92 -1.02 -4.78 4.66
C LEU A 92 0.42 -4.29 4.56
N ASN A 93 1.08 -4.08 5.70
CA ASN A 93 2.50 -3.70 5.79
C ASN A 93 3.29 -4.75 6.58
N ILE A 94 4.24 -5.44 5.92
CA ILE A 94 5.02 -6.55 6.48
C ILE A 94 6.49 -6.18 6.56
N SER A 95 7.09 -6.34 7.75
CA SER A 95 8.55 -6.20 7.91
C SER A 95 9.29 -7.40 7.33
N LEU A 96 10.20 -7.17 6.39
CA LEU A 96 10.97 -8.22 5.70
C LEU A 96 12.33 -8.51 6.33
N ASN A 97 12.83 -7.62 7.18
CA ASN A 97 14.14 -7.77 7.84
C ASN A 97 14.08 -7.30 9.31
N LYS A 98 15.21 -7.40 10.02
CA LYS A 98 15.34 -7.00 11.44
C LYS A 98 16.64 -6.27 11.75
N ASN A 99 17.37 -5.87 10.72
CA ASN A 99 18.72 -5.31 10.83
C ASN A 99 18.65 -3.78 10.86
N PHE A 100 17.83 -3.24 11.76
CA PHE A 100 17.62 -1.81 11.94
C PHE A 100 17.14 -1.47 13.37
N SER A 101 17.20 -0.19 13.74
CA SER A 101 16.65 0.33 15.01
C SER A 101 15.69 1.50 14.76
N GLU A 102 14.70 1.65 15.63
CA GLU A 102 13.58 2.59 15.47
C GLU A 102 12.79 2.36 14.17
N GLY A 103 12.10 3.38 13.65
CA GLY A 103 11.28 3.24 12.44
C GLY A 103 9.94 2.55 12.67
N SER A 104 9.35 2.66 13.86
CA SER A 104 7.98 2.20 14.11
C SER A 104 6.99 2.90 13.17
N LEU A 105 5.88 2.21 12.87
CA LEU A 105 4.72 2.90 12.31
C LEU A 105 4.04 3.67 13.43
N TYR A 106 3.45 4.81 13.10
CA TYR A 106 2.55 5.52 14.00
C TYR A 106 1.22 5.74 13.29
N PHE A 107 0.13 5.48 14.00
CA PHE A 107 -1.24 5.56 13.50
C PHE A 107 -2.04 6.55 14.32
N GLY A 108 -2.60 7.57 13.70
CA GLY A 108 -3.57 8.44 14.36
C GLY A 108 -4.99 8.13 13.92
N ASP A 109 -5.82 9.17 13.97
CA ASP A 109 -7.23 9.10 13.62
C ASP A 109 -7.47 8.88 12.12
N PHE A 110 -8.72 8.56 11.77
CA PHE A 110 -9.17 8.53 10.39
C PHE A 110 -9.27 9.94 9.80
N ARG A 111 -9.10 10.03 8.48
CA ARG A 111 -9.15 11.29 7.73
C ARG A 111 -10.40 12.14 8.02
N GLU A 112 -11.52 11.50 8.32
CA GLU A 112 -12.81 12.14 8.54
C GLU A 112 -12.95 12.76 9.94
N VAL A 113 -12.04 12.46 10.86
CA VAL A 113 -12.09 12.91 12.25
C VAL A 113 -11.26 14.17 12.43
N SER A 114 -11.91 15.29 12.76
CA SER A 114 -11.21 16.53 13.14
C SER A 114 -10.86 16.51 14.64
N SER A 115 -9.65 16.09 14.99
CA SER A 115 -9.13 16.24 16.35
C SER A 115 -8.09 17.38 16.41
N SER A 116 -8.13 18.18 17.48
CA SER A 116 -7.14 19.22 17.75
C SER A 116 -5.87 18.66 18.42
N GLU A 117 -5.91 17.43 18.93
CA GLU A 117 -4.78 16.76 19.57
C GLU A 117 -4.37 15.53 18.75
N VAL A 118 -3.12 15.50 18.31
CA VAL A 118 -2.55 14.35 17.59
C VAL A 118 -2.15 13.30 18.62
N GLN A 119 -3.03 12.35 18.89
CA GLN A 119 -2.68 11.11 19.58
C GLN A 119 -2.40 10.05 18.51
N TYR A 120 -1.30 9.32 18.66
CA TYR A 120 -0.98 8.22 17.78
C TYR A 120 -0.60 6.96 18.55
N LEU A 121 -0.95 5.81 17.98
CA LEU A 121 -0.50 4.50 18.39
C LEU A 121 0.78 4.16 17.63
N GLU A 122 1.88 3.98 18.36
CA GLU A 122 3.10 3.41 17.79
C GLU A 122 3.00 1.89 17.70
N VAL A 123 3.37 1.35 16.54
CA VAL A 123 3.41 -0.07 16.26
C VAL A 123 4.81 -0.44 15.79
N PRO A 124 5.60 -1.16 16.62
CA PRO A 124 6.95 -1.55 16.24
C PRO A 124 6.89 -2.63 15.15
N HIS A 125 7.85 -2.57 14.23
CA HIS A 125 8.02 -3.64 13.26
C HIS A 125 8.73 -4.85 13.85
N VAL A 126 8.20 -6.02 13.52
CA VAL A 126 8.79 -7.30 13.86
C VAL A 126 8.88 -8.14 12.61
N LEU A 127 10.06 -8.69 12.33
CA LEU A 127 10.32 -9.55 11.17
C LEU A 127 9.22 -10.60 10.98
N GLY A 128 8.64 -10.61 9.78
CA GLY A 128 7.61 -11.57 9.38
C GLY A 128 6.22 -11.29 9.93
N ARG A 129 6.02 -10.21 10.71
CA ARG A 129 4.68 -9.77 11.12
C ARG A 129 4.15 -8.72 10.15
N GLY A 130 2.86 -8.86 9.82
CA GLY A 130 2.09 -7.89 9.06
C GLY A 130 1.22 -7.03 9.97
N VAL A 131 1.18 -5.73 9.69
CA VAL A 131 0.22 -4.78 10.24
C VAL A 131 -0.86 -4.57 9.18
N LEU A 132 -2.10 -4.91 9.51
CA LEU A 132 -3.25 -4.80 8.62
C LEU A 132 -4.15 -3.67 9.11
N HIS A 133 -4.36 -2.62 8.31
CA HIS A 133 -5.13 -1.44 8.69
C HIS A 133 -5.98 -0.92 7.54
N ARG A 134 -6.93 -0.02 7.82
CA ARG A 134 -7.71 0.66 6.77
C ARG A 134 -6.81 1.66 6.05
N GLY A 135 -6.98 1.79 4.73
CA GLY A 135 -6.17 2.73 3.95
C GLY A 135 -6.44 4.19 4.32
N GLY A 136 -7.67 4.55 4.66
CA GLY A 136 -8.05 5.89 5.12
C GLY A 136 -7.58 6.27 6.54
N GLN A 137 -6.93 5.36 7.27
CA GLN A 137 -6.34 5.69 8.57
C GLN A 137 -5.06 6.50 8.36
N LEU A 138 -4.96 7.65 9.02
CA LEU A 138 -3.77 8.47 8.92
C LEU A 138 -2.62 7.81 9.68
N HIS A 139 -1.47 7.70 9.03
CA HIS A 139 -0.31 7.04 9.59
C HIS A 139 0.99 7.53 8.95
N GLY A 140 2.12 7.12 9.51
CA GLY A 140 3.43 7.36 8.94
C GLY A 140 4.47 6.41 9.51
N ALA A 141 5.73 6.64 9.15
CA ALA A 141 6.86 5.91 9.69
C ALA A 141 7.78 6.88 10.43
N LEU A 142 8.13 6.56 11.68
CA LEU A 142 9.17 7.28 12.42
C LEU A 142 10.53 7.11 11.74
N SER A 143 11.47 8.00 12.05
CA SER A 143 12.81 7.97 11.46
C SER A 143 13.59 6.73 11.88
N LEU A 144 14.31 6.16 10.92
CA LEU A 144 15.31 5.13 11.13
C LEU A 144 16.54 5.72 11.82
N GLU A 145 17.04 5.07 12.88
CA GLU A 145 18.27 5.51 13.55
C GLU A 145 19.52 4.73 13.10
N SER A 146 19.36 3.47 12.69
CA SER A 146 20.46 2.67 12.15
C SER A 146 19.97 1.54 11.25
N GLY A 147 20.88 1.07 10.39
CA GLY A 147 20.65 -0.09 9.53
C GLY A 147 19.85 0.23 8.26
N GLU A 148 19.13 -0.78 7.77
CA GLU A 148 18.22 -0.65 6.64
C GLU A 148 16.92 -1.38 6.94
N ARG A 149 15.79 -0.82 6.52
CA ARG A 149 14.46 -1.40 6.77
C ARG A 149 13.74 -1.63 5.46
N TRP A 150 13.27 -2.87 5.28
CA TRP A 150 12.56 -3.31 4.10
C TRP A 150 11.15 -3.72 4.48
N ASN A 151 10.14 -3.09 3.88
CA ASN A 151 8.75 -3.44 4.12
C ASN A 151 8.04 -3.80 2.82
N LEU A 152 7.31 -4.92 2.81
CA LEU A 152 6.33 -5.23 1.77
C LEU A 152 5.01 -4.57 2.13
N ILE A 153 4.50 -3.73 1.24
CA ILE A 153 3.23 -3.03 1.38
C ILE A 153 2.30 -3.52 0.27
N ILE A 154 1.07 -3.88 0.63
CA ILE A 154 0.03 -4.30 -0.31
C ILE A 154 -1.18 -3.41 -0.07
N TRP A 155 -1.43 -2.50 -1.01
CA TRP A 155 -2.67 -1.75 -1.09
C TRP A 155 -3.72 -2.62 -1.73
N MET A 156 -4.78 -2.96 -1.01
CA MET A 156 -5.90 -3.76 -1.51
C MET A 156 -7.12 -2.88 -1.71
N ARG A 157 -7.80 -3.10 -2.83
CA ARG A 157 -8.81 -2.19 -3.34
C ARG A 157 -10.08 -2.91 -3.74
N ALA A 158 -11.22 -2.27 -3.54
CA ALA A 158 -12.54 -2.76 -3.88
C ALA A 158 -13.22 -1.81 -4.88
N SER A 159 -13.33 -2.24 -6.14
CA SER A 159 -13.99 -1.43 -7.18
C SER A 159 -15.45 -1.10 -6.81
N SER A 160 -16.14 -2.00 -6.09
CA SER A 160 -17.51 -1.79 -5.61
C SER A 160 -17.66 -0.57 -4.70
N VAL A 161 -16.60 -0.19 -3.96
CA VAL A 161 -16.55 1.01 -3.12
C VAL A 161 -16.11 2.20 -3.97
N ARG A 162 -14.99 2.05 -4.68
CA ARG A 162 -14.32 3.13 -5.41
C ARG A 162 -15.17 3.72 -6.53
N ASN A 163 -15.93 2.90 -7.24
CA ASN A 163 -16.79 3.34 -8.33
C ASN A 163 -17.94 4.24 -7.85
N GLN A 164 -18.29 4.21 -6.56
CA GLN A 164 -19.31 5.08 -5.97
C GLN A 164 -18.70 6.40 -5.47
N LEU A 165 -17.58 6.31 -4.75
CA LEU A 165 -16.89 7.46 -4.16
C LEU A 165 -15.38 7.19 -4.14
N CYS A 166 -14.61 8.09 -4.74
CA CYS A 166 -13.16 7.99 -4.75
C CYS A 166 -12.59 8.25 -3.33
N PRO A 167 -11.79 7.34 -2.76
CA PRO A 167 -11.23 7.50 -1.41
C PRO A 167 -10.17 8.61 -1.32
N MET A 168 -9.62 9.05 -2.46
CA MET A 168 -8.63 10.12 -2.51
C MET A 168 -9.28 11.50 -2.52
N CYS A 169 -10.25 11.75 -3.41
CA CYS A 169 -10.87 13.07 -3.56
C CYS A 169 -12.20 13.24 -2.80
N GLY A 170 -12.85 12.15 -2.37
CA GLY A 170 -14.15 12.18 -1.68
C GLY A 170 -15.32 12.58 -2.58
N LYS A 171 -15.20 12.40 -3.90
CA LYS A 171 -16.23 12.70 -4.91
C LYS A 171 -16.52 11.44 -5.75
N PRO A 172 -17.66 11.35 -6.45
CA PRO A 172 -17.87 10.36 -7.49
C PRO A 172 -16.69 10.40 -8.49
N PRO A 173 -16.12 9.24 -8.87
CA PRO A 173 -14.89 9.22 -9.64
C PRO A 173 -15.09 9.72 -11.07
N GLU A 174 -14.15 10.54 -11.54
CA GLU A 174 -14.01 10.89 -12.95
C GLU A 174 -12.79 10.12 -13.49
N LEU A 175 -13.04 9.12 -14.33
CA LEU A 175 -12.02 8.16 -14.74
C LEU A 175 -11.28 8.62 -16.00
N VAL A 176 -9.96 8.68 -15.89
CA VAL A 176 -9.05 8.85 -17.03
C VAL A 176 -8.20 7.61 -17.22
N GLU A 177 -7.82 7.36 -18.48
CA GLU A 177 -6.91 6.26 -18.81
C GLU A 177 -5.51 6.56 -18.28
N ASP A 178 -4.84 5.52 -17.80
CA ASP A 178 -3.44 5.57 -17.38
C ASP A 178 -2.62 4.50 -18.12
N GLU A 179 -1.36 4.82 -18.43
CA GLU A 179 -0.41 3.88 -19.06
C GLU A 179 0.17 2.88 -18.05
N GLY A 180 -0.03 3.13 -16.75
CA GLY A 180 0.50 2.34 -15.65
C GLY A 180 -0.51 1.37 -15.03
N TYR A 181 -0.44 1.24 -13.70
CA TYR A 181 -1.32 0.38 -12.92
C TYR A 181 -2.46 1.22 -12.36
N GLY A 182 -3.69 0.93 -12.77
CA GLY A 182 -4.87 1.69 -12.36
C GLY A 182 -5.12 1.69 -10.85
N ASP A 183 -5.99 2.60 -10.40
CA ASP A 183 -6.32 2.77 -8.98
C ASP A 183 -7.49 1.90 -8.51
N GLY A 184 -7.73 0.78 -9.17
CA GLY A 184 -8.77 -0.19 -8.78
C GLY A 184 -10.20 0.26 -9.11
N PHE A 185 -10.36 1.20 -10.04
CA PHE A 185 -11.67 1.58 -10.59
C PHE A 185 -12.00 0.68 -11.79
N THR A 186 -13.30 0.41 -11.99
CA THR A 186 -13.81 -0.32 -13.16
C THR A 186 -14.88 0.50 -13.89
N ARG A 187 -14.95 0.37 -15.21
CA ARG A 187 -16.00 0.95 -16.07
C ARG A 187 -17.16 -0.03 -16.21
N GLU A 188 -18.32 0.45 -16.64
CA GLU A 188 -19.47 -0.42 -16.94
C GLU A 188 -19.15 -1.43 -18.06
N GLU A 189 -19.84 -2.57 -18.05
CA GLU A 189 -19.65 -3.64 -19.04
C GLU A 189 -19.86 -3.13 -20.48
N GLY A 190 -18.83 -3.25 -21.32
CA GLY A 190 -18.87 -2.86 -22.73
C GLY A 190 -17.83 -1.80 -23.14
N GLU A 191 -17.17 -1.16 -22.17
CA GLU A 191 -16.04 -0.26 -22.43
C GLU A 191 -14.71 -1.06 -22.49
N PRO A 192 -13.72 -0.61 -23.30
CA PRO A 192 -12.42 -1.27 -23.39
C PRO A 192 -11.76 -1.38 -22.01
N SER A 193 -11.11 -2.53 -21.75
CA SER A 193 -10.38 -2.79 -20.52
C SER A 193 -9.10 -1.94 -20.46
N THR A 194 -9.23 -0.69 -20.05
CA THR A 194 -8.11 0.21 -19.77
C THR A 194 -7.93 0.39 -18.27
N MET A 195 -6.71 0.68 -17.84
CA MET A 195 -6.42 1.02 -16.44
C MET A 195 -6.97 2.41 -16.15
N ASN A 196 -7.66 2.57 -15.02
CA ASN A 196 -8.37 3.80 -14.68
C ASN A 196 -7.88 4.40 -13.36
N ILE A 197 -7.70 5.72 -13.35
CA ILE A 197 -7.47 6.53 -12.16
C ILE A 197 -8.50 7.66 -12.06
N CYS A 198 -8.73 8.17 -10.85
CA CYS A 198 -9.62 9.32 -10.65
C CYS A 198 -8.85 10.63 -10.78
N THR A 199 -9.37 11.60 -11.53
CA THR A 199 -8.83 12.98 -11.51
C THR A 199 -8.96 13.59 -10.12
N LEU A 200 -7.86 14.12 -9.59
CA LEU A 200 -7.80 14.81 -8.30
C LEU A 200 -7.94 16.33 -8.52
N THR A 201 -9.09 16.77 -9.01
CA THR A 201 -9.42 18.19 -9.26
C THR A 201 -10.36 18.79 -8.21
#